data_AF-A0A2G9NDM2-F1
#
_entry.id   AF-A0A2G9NDM2-F1
#
_cell.length_a   1.000
_cell.length_b   1.000
_cell.length_c   1.000
_cell.angle_alpha   90.00
_cell.angle_beta   90.00
_cell.angle_gamma   90.00
#
_symmetry.space_group_name_H-M   'P 1'
#
loop_
_entity.id
_entity.type
_entity.pdbx_description
1 polymer ?
#
loop_
_entity_poly.entity_id
_entity_poly.type
_entity_poly.pdbx_seq_one_letter_code
_entity_poly.pdbx_strand_id
1 'polypeptide(L)'
;MSDISIIIISTLFGALISYLSISLAFYLLFHPKNPKIYGLIHGALPKRKDFLAENIASHIDLILPLAYKKITKIPLIGGGVETIVHKVIERTIKETSNEDIEILIKKVINKELRMIKLLGIIIGGLIGLIQGIIIILLI
;
A
#
# COMPACT_ATOMS: atom_id res chain seq x y z
N MET A 1 27.02 -32.74 -10.82
CA MET A 1 26.13 -32.35 -9.71
C MET A 1 25.15 -33.49 -9.50
N SER A 2 24.77 -33.81 -8.26
CA SER A 2 23.70 -34.81 -8.07
C SER A 2 22.35 -34.19 -8.41
N ASP A 3 21.40 -34.98 -8.91
CA ASP A 3 20.04 -34.50 -9.26
C ASP A 3 19.39 -33.77 -8.07
N ILE A 4 19.61 -34.29 -6.86
CA ILE A 4 19.17 -33.67 -5.61
C ILE A 4 19.73 -32.25 -5.43
N SER A 5 21.00 -32.02 -5.77
CA SER A 5 21.61 -30.69 -5.67
C SER A 5 20.97 -29.69 -6.63
N ILE A 6 20.52 -30.13 -7.82
CA ILE A 6 19.85 -29.26 -8.80
C ILE A 6 18.50 -28.79 -8.25
N ILE A 7 17.70 -29.69 -7.65
CA ILE A 7 16.39 -29.34 -7.06
C ILE A 7 16.57 -28.36 -5.90
N ILE A 8 17.51 -28.63 -5.00
CA ILE A 8 17.76 -27.77 -3.83
C ILE A 8 18.18 -26.37 -4.28
N ILE A 9 19.16 -26.29 -5.18
CA ILE A 9 19.65 -25.00 -5.70
C ILE A 9 18.51 -24.24 -6.38
N SER A 10 17.74 -24.90 -7.26
CA SER A 10 16.64 -24.25 -7.99
C SER A 10 15.54 -23.75 -7.06
N THR A 11 15.16 -24.54 -6.05
CA THR A 11 14.17 -24.16 -5.03
C THR A 11 14.63 -22.94 -4.23
N LEU A 12 15.86 -22.95 -3.72
CA LEU A 12 16.42 -21.84 -2.95
C LEU A 12 16.54 -20.57 -3.81
N PHE A 13 16.95 -20.71 -5.07
CA PHE A 13 17.10 -19.59 -5.98
C PHE A 13 15.74 -18.95 -6.31
N GLY A 14 14.71 -19.77 -6.57
CA GLY A 14 13.36 -19.28 -6.80
C GLY A 14 12.76 -18.55 -5.59
N ALA A 15 12.96 -19.11 -4.38
CA ALA A 15 12.55 -18.48 -3.13
C ALA A 15 13.28 -17.13 -2.90
N LEU A 16 14.60 -17.09 -3.16
CA LEU A 16 15.43 -15.89 -3.00
C LEU A 16 15.03 -14.79 -4.00
N ILE A 17 14.86 -15.12 -5.28
CA ILE A 17 14.43 -14.15 -6.31
C ILE A 17 13.09 -13.54 -5.93
N SER A 18 12.14 -14.37 -5.51
CA SER A 18 10.79 -13.92 -5.14
C SER A 18 10.81 -13.01 -3.90
N TYR A 19 11.61 -13.37 -2.89
CA TYR A 19 11.81 -12.53 -1.72
C TYR A 19 12.41 -11.16 -2.08
N LEU A 20 13.47 -11.14 -2.88
CA LEU A 20 14.16 -9.92 -3.29
C LEU A 20 13.25 -9.03 -4.14
N SER A 21 12.53 -9.60 -5.10
CA SER A 21 11.62 -8.87 -5.98
C SER A 21 10.50 -8.17 -5.21
N ILE A 22 9.82 -8.89 -4.31
CA ILE A 22 8.73 -8.31 -3.50
C ILE A 22 9.28 -7.30 -2.48
N SER A 23 10.45 -7.57 -1.90
CA SER A 23 11.10 -6.64 -0.96
C SER A 23 11.49 -5.33 -1.65
N LEU A 24 11.96 -5.40 -2.90
CA LEU A 24 12.27 -4.24 -3.71
C LEU A 24 11.00 -3.45 -4.07
N ALA A 25 9.94 -4.14 -4.51
CA ALA A 25 8.65 -3.52 -4.81
C ALA A 25 8.09 -2.77 -3.59
N PHE A 26 8.19 -3.37 -2.40
CA PHE A 26 7.82 -2.72 -1.15
C PHE A 26 8.65 -1.46 -0.90
N TYR A 27 9.97 -1.51 -1.07
CA TYR A 27 10.84 -0.35 -0.86
C TYR A 27 10.48 0.81 -1.81
N LEU A 28 10.23 0.50 -3.09
CA LEU A 28 9.85 1.47 -4.13
C LEU A 28 8.48 2.09 -3.91
N LEU A 29 7.61 1.45 -3.12
CA LEU A 29 6.31 2.03 -2.77
C LEU A 29 6.48 3.33 -1.94
N PHE A 30 7.54 3.41 -1.13
CA PHE A 30 7.80 4.54 -0.23
C PHE A 30 8.94 5.45 -0.70
N HIS A 31 9.85 4.95 -1.53
CA HIS A 31 11.04 5.68 -1.97
C HIS A 31 11.09 5.83 -3.50
N PRO A 32 11.62 6.96 -4.00
CA PRO A 32 12.08 8.14 -3.26
C PRO A 32 10.90 9.00 -2.77
N LYS A 33 11.05 9.69 -1.64
CA LYS A 33 10.00 10.57 -1.09
C LYS A 33 9.71 11.78 -1.98
N ASN A 34 10.78 12.36 -2.54
CA ASN A 34 10.72 13.43 -3.51
C ASN A 34 10.97 12.85 -4.91
N PRO A 35 10.27 13.36 -5.94
CA PRO A 35 10.46 12.89 -7.31
C PRO A 35 11.92 13.06 -7.74
N LYS A 36 12.50 12.01 -8.31
CA LYS A 36 13.83 12.03 -8.95
C LYS A 36 13.70 11.82 -10.45
N ILE A 37 14.74 12.20 -11.19
CA ILE A 37 14.85 12.06 -12.66
C ILE A 37 13.62 12.66 -13.36
N TYR A 38 13.51 13.98 -13.37
CA TYR A 38 12.42 14.71 -14.02
C TYR A 38 10.99 14.28 -13.61
N GLY A 39 10.81 13.60 -12.47
CA GLY A 39 9.50 13.13 -12.00
C GLY A 39 9.15 11.69 -12.38
N LEU A 40 10.03 10.98 -13.09
CA LEU A 40 9.81 9.59 -13.51
C LEU A 40 9.89 8.61 -12.34
N ILE A 41 10.81 8.82 -11.40
CA ILE A 41 11.00 7.94 -10.25
C ILE A 41 10.48 8.64 -9.00
N HIS A 42 9.30 8.21 -8.54
CA HIS A 42 8.68 8.71 -7.33
C HIS A 42 7.97 7.57 -6.62
N GLY A 43 8.13 7.46 -5.30
CA GLY A 43 7.42 6.45 -4.52
C GLY A 43 5.92 6.55 -4.75
N ALA A 44 5.27 5.41 -4.98
CA ALA A 44 3.86 5.37 -5.35
C ALA A 44 2.94 6.00 -4.28
N LEU A 45 3.28 5.85 -3.00
CA LEU A 45 2.52 6.42 -1.89
C LEU A 45 2.72 7.93 -1.75
N PRO A 46 3.96 8.47 -1.63
CA PRO A 46 4.20 9.91 -1.65
C PRO A 46 3.49 10.63 -2.80
N LYS A 47 3.50 10.05 -4.01
CA LYS A 47 2.88 10.64 -5.20
C LYS A 47 1.35 10.80 -5.12
N ARG A 48 0.66 10.01 -4.29
CA ARG A 48 -0.81 9.95 -4.23
C ARG A 48 -1.42 10.55 -2.97
N LYS A 49 -0.61 11.07 -2.04
CA LYS A 49 -1.09 11.57 -0.74
C LYS A 49 -2.10 12.71 -0.87
N ASP A 50 -1.76 13.73 -1.66
CA ASP A 50 -2.63 14.92 -1.82
C ASP A 50 -3.97 14.52 -2.46
N PHE A 51 -3.93 13.64 -3.46
CA PHE A 51 -5.13 13.08 -4.07
C PHE A 51 -5.99 12.29 -3.07
N LEU A 52 -5.38 11.52 -2.17
CA LEU A 52 -6.12 10.79 -1.12
C LEU A 52 -6.78 11.75 -0.14
N ALA A 53 -6.06 12.80 0.29
CA ALA A 53 -6.57 13.82 1.19
C ALA A 53 -7.76 14.58 0.57
N GLU A 54 -7.66 14.97 -0.69
CA GLU A 54 -8.72 15.64 -1.43
C GLU A 54 -9.95 14.75 -1.66
N ASN A 55 -9.74 13.46 -1.97
CA ASN A 55 -10.86 12.52 -2.10
C ASN A 55 -11.58 12.27 -0.77
N ILE A 56 -10.86 12.22 0.35
CA ILE A 56 -11.49 12.13 1.67
C ILE A 56 -12.30 13.39 1.97
N ALA A 57 -11.77 14.57 1.63
CA ALA A 57 -12.46 15.85 1.82
C ALA A 57 -13.79 15.90 1.06
N SER A 58 -13.74 15.54 -0.23
CA SER A 58 -14.89 15.61 -1.14
C SER A 58 -15.97 14.55 -0.85
N HIS A 59 -15.63 13.49 -0.12
CA HIS A 59 -16.55 12.39 0.20
C HIS A 59 -16.87 12.29 1.69
N ILE A 60 -16.61 13.34 2.46
CA ILE A 60 -16.74 13.31 3.92
C ILE A 60 -18.18 12.99 4.39
N ASP A 61 -19.19 13.36 3.61
CA ASP A 61 -20.61 13.05 3.87
C ASP A 61 -20.94 11.55 3.88
N LEU A 62 -20.06 10.71 3.34
CA LEU A 62 -20.17 9.25 3.39
C LEU A 62 -19.61 8.68 4.71
N ILE A 63 -18.67 9.37 5.32
CA ILE A 63 -17.95 8.93 6.53
C ILE A 63 -18.61 9.51 7.78
N LEU A 64 -19.32 10.63 7.66
CA LEU A 64 -19.99 11.27 8.79
C LEU A 64 -21.13 10.40 9.37
N PRO A 65 -21.24 10.32 10.72
CA PRO A 65 -22.24 9.50 11.38
C PRO A 65 -23.66 9.98 11.08
N LEU A 66 -24.63 9.07 11.13
CA LEU A 66 -26.06 9.36 10.86
C LEU A 66 -26.62 10.49 11.73
N ALA A 67 -26.08 10.68 12.94
CA ALA A 67 -26.43 11.78 13.83
C ALA A 67 -26.21 13.16 13.18
N TYR A 68 -25.10 13.33 12.45
CA TYR A 68 -24.80 14.57 11.72
C TYR A 68 -25.86 14.83 10.64
N LYS A 69 -26.18 13.83 9.81
CA LYS A 69 -27.23 13.94 8.77
C LYS A 69 -28.61 14.27 9.32
N LYS A 70 -28.87 13.94 10.59
CA LYS A 70 -30.13 14.27 11.26
C LYS A 70 -30.15 15.72 11.74
N ILE A 71 -29.01 16.23 12.22
CA ILE A 71 -28.85 17.61 12.71
C ILE A 71 -28.87 18.62 11.56
N THR A 72 -28.24 18.29 10.43
CA THR A 72 -28.24 19.18 9.24
C THR A 72 -29.63 19.38 8.63
N LYS A 73 -30.58 18.47 8.90
CA LYS A 73 -31.98 18.58 8.45
C LYS A 73 -32.88 19.41 9.38
N ILE A 74 -32.38 19.85 10.53
CA ILE A 74 -33.18 20.63 11.50
C ILE A 74 -33.30 22.08 11.01
N PRO A 75 -34.53 22.62 10.82
CA PRO A 75 -34.73 24.03 10.50
C PRO A 75 -34.08 24.92 11.56
N LEU A 76 -33.47 26.04 11.16
CA LEU A 76 -32.68 26.99 11.97
C LEU A 76 -31.25 26.57 12.37
N ILE A 77 -30.98 25.29 12.62
CA ILE A 77 -29.66 24.84 13.11
C ILE A 77 -28.81 24.20 12.00
N GLY A 78 -29.47 23.53 11.04
CA GLY A 78 -28.82 22.66 10.07
C GLY A 78 -27.74 23.34 9.21
N GLY A 79 -28.05 24.47 8.59
CA GLY A 79 -27.11 25.17 7.69
C GLY A 79 -25.87 25.74 8.41
N GLY A 80 -26.02 26.15 9.68
CA GLY A 80 -24.89 26.62 10.49
C GLY A 80 -23.93 25.48 10.85
N VAL A 81 -24.49 24.33 11.27
CA VAL A 81 -23.70 23.13 11.60
C VAL A 81 -22.99 22.57 10.38
N GLU A 82 -23.66 22.53 9.23
CA GLU A 82 -23.07 22.06 7.97
C GLU A 82 -21.85 22.90 7.56
N THR A 83 -21.99 24.22 7.61
CA THR A 83 -20.90 25.16 7.27
C THR A 83 -19.71 25.02 8.23
N ILE A 84 -19.96 24.88 9.54
CA ILE A 84 -18.90 24.72 10.54
C ILE A 84 -18.15 23.40 10.33
N VAL A 85 -18.88 22.31 10.13
CA VAL A 85 -18.28 20.98 9.93
C VAL A 85 -17.45 20.96 8.66
N HIS A 86 -17.96 21.45 7.54
CA HIS A 86 -17.16 21.59 6.31
C HIS A 86 -15.87 22.37 6.53
N LYS A 87 -15.94 23.52 7.22
CA LYS A 87 -14.77 24.37 7.46
C LYS A 87 -13.75 23.74 8.39
N VAL A 88 -14.20 22.98 9.40
CA VAL A 88 -13.33 22.21 10.30
C VAL A 88 -12.64 21.08 9.55
N ILE A 89 -13.35 20.36 8.69
CA ILE A 89 -12.78 19.27 7.88
C ILE A 89 -11.76 19.82 6.89
N GLU A 90 -12.08 20.90 6.16
CA GLU A 90 -11.17 21.49 5.19
C GLU A 90 -9.87 21.96 5.85
N ARG A 91 -9.96 22.57 7.03
CA ARG A 91 -8.79 22.90 7.85
C ARG A 91 -8.07 21.66 8.33
N THR A 92 -8.79 20.67 8.85
CA THR A 92 -8.21 19.42 9.35
C THR A 92 -7.44 18.72 8.25
N ILE A 93 -7.90 18.73 7.00
CA ILE A 93 -7.19 18.10 5.89
C ILE A 93 -5.96 18.92 5.46
N LYS A 94 -6.05 20.25 5.48
CA LYS A 94 -4.92 21.15 5.21
C LYS A 94 -3.85 21.11 6.31
N GLU A 95 -4.27 20.92 7.55
CA GLU A 95 -3.42 20.94 8.76
C GLU A 95 -2.97 19.53 9.18
N THR A 96 -3.68 18.47 8.77
CA THR A 96 -3.24 17.08 8.96
C THR A 96 -1.94 16.92 8.23
N SER A 97 -0.90 16.56 8.98
CA SER A 97 0.42 16.41 8.40
C SER A 97 0.38 15.28 7.38
N ASN A 98 1.03 15.52 6.23
CA ASN A 98 1.30 14.49 5.23
C ASN A 98 2.07 13.27 5.80
N GLU A 99 2.57 13.38 7.03
CA GLU A 99 3.33 12.38 7.76
C GLU A 99 2.40 11.43 8.54
N ASP A 100 1.32 11.91 9.15
CA ASP A 100 0.37 11.08 9.90
C ASP A 100 -0.37 10.09 8.99
N ILE A 101 -0.86 10.58 7.84
CA ILE A 101 -1.47 9.73 6.80
C ILE A 101 -0.47 8.68 6.32
N GLU A 102 0.81 9.07 6.14
CA GLU A 102 1.86 8.15 5.72
C GLU A 102 2.13 7.07 6.78
N ILE A 103 2.14 7.43 8.07
CA ILE A 103 2.35 6.48 9.17
C ILE A 103 1.21 5.47 9.24
N LEU A 104 -0.04 5.92 9.13
CA LEU A 104 -1.21 5.04 9.13
C LEU A 104 -1.18 4.07 7.94
N ILE A 105 -0.94 4.59 6.75
CA ILE A 105 -0.84 3.77 5.53
C ILE A 105 0.34 2.79 5.63
N LYS A 106 1.52 3.25 6.09
CA LYS A 106 2.68 2.37 6.34
C LYS A 106 2.36 1.24 7.29
N LYS A 107 1.62 1.51 8.37
CA LYS A 107 1.29 0.50 9.39
C LYS A 107 0.42 -0.60 8.81
N VAL A 108 -0.61 -0.24 8.03
CA VAL A 108 -1.47 -1.22 7.35
C VAL A 108 -0.68 -1.99 6.30
N ILE A 109 0.03 -1.28 5.42
CA ILE A 109 0.76 -1.90 4.31
C ILE A 109 1.89 -2.82 4.80
N ASN A 110 2.61 -2.46 5.86
CA ASN A 110 3.65 -3.32 6.43
C ASN A 110 3.10 -4.65 6.92
N LYS A 111 1.88 -4.66 7.46
CA LYS A 111 1.23 -5.89 7.92
C LYS A 111 0.87 -6.77 6.73
N GLU A 112 0.18 -6.22 5.73
CA GLU A 112 -0.24 -6.95 4.53
C GLU A 112 0.96 -7.44 3.68
N LEU A 113 2.00 -6.61 3.53
CA LEU A 113 3.17 -6.97 2.74
C LEU A 113 4.07 -8.00 3.39
N ARG A 114 4.04 -8.16 4.73
CA ARG A 114 4.72 -9.29 5.37
C ARG A 114 4.09 -10.61 4.94
N MET A 115 2.75 -10.66 4.91
CA MET A 115 2.03 -11.83 4.43
C MET A 115 2.36 -12.09 2.95
N ILE A 116 2.33 -11.06 2.10
CA ILE A 116 2.65 -11.20 0.67
C ILE A 116 4.11 -11.66 0.46
N LYS A 117 5.09 -11.15 1.22
CA LYS A 117 6.49 -11.61 1.15
C LYS A 117 6.64 -13.07 1.56
N LEU A 118 5.95 -13.50 2.62
CA LEU A 118 5.98 -14.89 3.06
C LEU A 118 5.39 -15.82 2.00
N LEU A 119 4.23 -15.46 1.45
CA LEU A 119 3.61 -16.19 0.34
C LEU A 119 4.52 -16.21 -0.88
N GLY A 120 5.19 -15.10 -1.20
CA GLY A 120 6.13 -15.02 -2.30
C GLY A 120 7.33 -15.96 -2.16
N ILE A 121 7.88 -16.11 -0.95
CA ILE A 121 8.94 -17.11 -0.68
C ILE A 121 8.43 -18.52 -0.95
N ILE A 122 7.24 -18.86 -0.44
CA ILE A 122 6.64 -20.18 -0.61
C ILE A 122 6.40 -20.47 -2.10
N ILE A 123 5.79 -19.53 -2.81
CA ILE A 123 5.50 -19.65 -4.25
C ILE A 123 6.81 -19.74 -5.04
N GLY A 124 7.78 -18.88 -4.75
CA GLY A 124 9.09 -18.90 -5.39
C GLY A 124 9.83 -20.22 -5.19
N GLY A 125 9.75 -20.78 -3.99
CA GLY A 125 10.28 -22.12 -3.68
C GLY A 125 9.59 -23.21 -4.49
N LEU A 126 8.25 -23.20 -4.57
CA LEU A 126 7.50 -24.16 -5.38
C LEU A 126 7.83 -24.07 -6.87
N ILE A 127 7.95 -22.86 -7.41
CA ILE A 127 8.37 -22.64 -8.80
C ILE A 127 9.77 -23.19 -9.02
N GLY A 128 10.71 -22.89 -8.11
CA GLY A 128 12.09 -23.39 -8.20
C GLY A 128 12.17 -24.93 -8.09
N LEU A 129 11.31 -25.54 -7.28
CA LEU A 129 11.22 -27.00 -7.16
C LEU A 129 10.72 -27.64 -8.46
N ILE A 130 9.63 -27.10 -9.03
CA ILE A 130 9.09 -27.57 -10.31
C ILE A 130 10.12 -27.38 -11.42
N GLN A 131 10.79 -26.22 -11.46
CA GLN A 131 11.87 -25.94 -12.41
C GLN A 131 13.02 -26.95 -12.27
N GLY A 132 13.45 -27.27 -11.05
CA GLY A 132 14.49 -28.26 -10.80
C GLY A 132 14.13 -29.65 -11.31
N ILE A 133 12.87 -30.08 -11.12
CA ILE A 133 12.36 -31.36 -11.64
C ILE A 133 12.35 -31.35 -13.17
N ILE A 134 11.89 -30.27 -13.80
CA ILE A 134 11.87 -30.13 -15.27
C ILE A 134 13.30 -30.21 -15.84
N ILE A 135 14.28 -29.57 -15.19
CA ILE A 135 15.68 -29.60 -15.62
C ILE A 135 16.22 -31.04 -15.62
N ILE A 136 15.94 -31.81 -14.57
CA ILE A 136 16.39 -33.21 -14.47
C ILE A 136 15.73 -34.09 -15.53
N LEU A 137 14.45 -33.85 -15.86
CA LEU A 137 13.76 -34.61 -16.89
C LEU A 137 14.28 -34.32 -18.30
N LEU A 138 14.83 -33.12 -18.52
CA LEU A 138 15.29 -32.66 -19.83
C LEU A 138 16.75 -33.04 -20.14
N ILE A 139 17.55 -33.29 -19.11
CA ILE A 139 18.98 -33.65 -19.18
C ILE A 139 19.12 -35.18 -19.18
#